data_AF-A0A6N6KQE2-F1
#
_entry.id   AF-A0A6N6KQE2-F1
#
_cell.length_a   1.000
_cell.length_b   1.000
_cell.length_c   1.000
_cell.angle_alpha   90.00
_cell.angle_beta   90.00
_cell.angle_gamma   90.00
#
_symmetry.space_group_name_H-M   'P 1'
#
loop_
_entity.id
_entity.type
_entity.pdbx_description
1 polymer ?
#
loop_
_entity_poly.entity_id
_entity_poly.type
_entity_poly.pdbx_seq_one_letter_code
_entity_poly.pdbx_strand_id
1 'polypeptide(L)'
;MPIMTLTASVGRGGVNESADVIALKKRLFELGYDWLIVDDTVTNELEDVINLIQSIRKGRDIRTGDGRVDVPGETYDWIRAHNAPGWQEMPQGFVGDGFENIELLDLSDKHDFGTSWMAQTIIDAGRFYNDRWLSNNPNAALLTINDVSLPRGGSTPDHSGHQSGIACDIRLPRTDNTAPAGTSFIHAAYDQETMRAMLQAIRHQPFVEHILFNDPVLESEGLCKRDKPGITMHDNHAHFELLPFLPVTIYDRPVQELFEQAIIFFGGNSIIDPAMFPMTMEGFQEYLEFHGIMNFSAREFLEPHHKNVATNLGYSIFLPPHHMWSRGAALGMLAQQIRNMLDNPVIMRNWWRPKAYNDSNKVGGKPESEHIRAYAMDLDFGTSDDRRNAEAILKQLVADESWLQISLGLGDKTIHVGLLSPKGHRIWHYNDYVP
;
A
#
# COMPACT_ATOMS: atom_id res chain seq x y z
N MET A 1 -16.85 9.44 8.86
CA MET A 1 -17.27 8.86 10.16
C MET A 1 -16.72 9.73 11.29
N PRO A 2 -17.43 9.87 12.43
CA PRO A 2 -16.92 10.65 13.56
C PRO A 2 -15.58 10.06 14.05
N ILE A 3 -14.60 10.91 14.33
CA ILE A 3 -13.32 10.48 14.89
C ILE A 3 -13.56 9.94 16.31
N MET A 4 -13.18 8.69 16.57
CA MET A 4 -13.23 8.09 17.91
C MET A 4 -12.39 8.91 18.89
N THR A 5 -13.02 9.38 19.96
CA THR A 5 -12.36 10.10 21.05
C THR A 5 -12.46 9.27 22.33
N LEU A 6 -11.32 9.05 22.97
CA LEU A 6 -11.22 8.41 24.28
C LEU A 6 -10.67 9.44 25.28
N THR A 7 -11.11 9.39 26.53
CA THR A 7 -10.66 10.32 27.59
C THR A 7 -9.61 9.72 28.51
N ALA A 8 -9.58 8.39 28.63
CA ALA A 8 -8.62 7.63 29.42
C ALA A 8 -8.27 6.30 28.74
N SER A 9 -7.36 5.52 29.35
CA SER A 9 -6.93 4.24 28.79
C SER A 9 -8.01 3.15 28.90
N VAL A 10 -8.09 2.29 27.89
CA VAL A 10 -9.06 1.19 27.78
C VAL A 10 -8.35 -0.14 27.57
N GLY A 11 -8.85 -1.22 28.17
CA GLY A 11 -8.32 -2.58 28.06
C GLY A 11 -7.63 -3.04 29.35
N ARG A 12 -6.66 -3.95 29.21
CA ARG A 12 -6.00 -4.60 30.33
C ARG A 12 -5.32 -3.58 31.27
N GLY A 13 -5.79 -3.50 32.51
CA GLY A 13 -5.24 -2.55 33.49
C GLY A 13 -5.39 -1.08 33.10
N GLY A 14 -6.32 -0.76 32.18
CA GLY A 14 -6.71 0.61 31.86
C GLY A 14 -7.67 1.22 32.88
N VAL A 15 -7.99 2.51 32.71
CA VAL A 15 -9.00 3.19 33.54
C VAL A 15 -10.40 2.64 33.26
N ASN A 16 -10.68 2.29 32.00
CA ASN A 16 -11.90 1.62 31.57
C ASN A 16 -13.19 2.40 31.90
N GLU A 17 -13.18 3.71 31.67
CA GLU A 17 -14.40 4.53 31.73
C GLU A 17 -15.46 3.98 30.77
N SER A 18 -16.71 3.81 31.23
CA SER A 18 -17.77 3.14 30.45
C SER A 18 -17.96 3.76 29.05
N ALA A 19 -17.89 5.09 28.95
CA ALA A 19 -18.03 5.79 27.67
C ALA A 19 -16.88 5.49 26.70
N ASP A 20 -15.64 5.35 27.21
CA ASP A 20 -14.46 5.06 26.41
C ASP A 20 -14.44 3.59 25.94
N VAL A 21 -14.89 2.65 26.78
CA VAL A 21 -15.05 1.24 26.39
C VAL A 21 -16.06 1.11 25.24
N ILE A 22 -17.23 1.74 25.37
CA ILE A 22 -18.26 1.73 24.31
C ILE A 22 -17.70 2.39 23.03
N ALA A 23 -17.03 3.53 23.14
CA ALA A 23 -16.47 4.24 21.99
C ALA A 23 -15.42 3.40 21.25
N LEU A 24 -14.51 2.74 21.99
CA LEU A 24 -13.51 1.84 21.41
C LEU A 24 -14.17 0.66 20.71
N LYS A 25 -15.09 -0.04 21.38
CA LYS A 25 -15.77 -1.20 20.80
C LYS A 25 -16.60 -0.86 19.57
N LYS A 26 -17.28 0.30 19.56
CA LYS A 26 -17.97 0.80 18.35
C LYS A 26 -17.01 0.94 17.18
N ARG A 27 -15.85 1.56 17.41
CA ARG A 27 -14.86 1.75 16.36
C ARG A 27 -14.27 0.43 15.88
N LEU A 28 -13.99 -0.50 16.78
CA LEU A 28 -13.51 -1.84 16.41
C LEU A 28 -14.57 -2.61 15.62
N PHE A 29 -15.84 -2.52 16.01
CA PHE A 29 -16.95 -3.12 15.26
C PHE A 29 -17.03 -2.55 13.83
N GLU A 30 -16.93 -1.23 13.66
CA GLU A 30 -16.86 -0.58 12.33
C GLU A 30 -15.68 -1.03 11.49
N LEU A 31 -14.57 -1.41 12.13
CA LEU A 31 -13.38 -1.97 11.50
C LEU A 31 -13.51 -3.48 11.24
N GLY A 32 -14.69 -4.09 11.42
CA GLY A 32 -14.91 -5.51 11.09
C GLY A 32 -14.54 -6.49 12.21
N TYR A 33 -14.17 -6.01 13.41
CA TYR A 33 -14.05 -6.85 14.60
C TYR A 33 -15.43 -7.11 15.22
N ASP A 34 -16.37 -7.60 14.40
CA ASP A 34 -17.81 -7.62 14.66
C ASP A 34 -18.26 -8.67 15.69
N TRP A 35 -17.36 -9.59 16.08
CA TRP A 35 -17.58 -10.51 17.19
C TRP A 35 -17.54 -9.84 18.56
N LEU A 36 -17.11 -8.58 18.64
CA LEU A 36 -17.16 -7.80 19.87
C LEU A 36 -18.59 -7.33 20.16
N ILE A 37 -19.06 -7.59 21.37
CA ILE A 37 -20.31 -7.02 21.88
C ILE A 37 -20.06 -5.58 22.32
N VAL A 38 -20.74 -4.62 21.67
CA VAL A 38 -20.65 -3.19 21.97
C VAL A 38 -21.41 -2.84 23.25
N ASP A 39 -20.72 -2.97 24.38
CA ASP A 39 -21.15 -2.59 25.73
C ASP A 39 -20.00 -1.90 26.48
N ASP A 40 -20.16 -1.62 27.78
CA ASP A 40 -19.16 -0.96 28.62
C ASP A 40 -18.23 -1.92 29.36
N THR A 41 -18.25 -3.22 29.03
CA THR A 41 -17.44 -4.24 29.72
C THR A 41 -16.11 -4.48 29.02
N VAL A 42 -15.03 -4.62 29.80
CA VAL A 42 -13.74 -5.09 29.28
C VAL A 42 -13.69 -6.61 29.36
N THR A 43 -13.53 -7.25 28.20
CA THR A 43 -13.49 -8.71 28.07
C THR A 43 -12.13 -9.16 27.55
N ASN A 44 -11.81 -10.45 27.73
CA ASN A 44 -10.62 -11.05 27.11
C ASN A 44 -10.63 -10.91 25.58
N GLU A 45 -11.81 -10.92 24.95
CA GLU A 45 -11.93 -10.71 23.50
C GLU A 45 -11.53 -9.29 23.09
N LEU A 46 -11.91 -8.26 23.87
CA LEU A 46 -11.44 -6.90 23.64
C LEU A 46 -9.92 -6.81 23.78
N GLU A 47 -9.35 -7.41 24.83
CA GLU A 47 -7.90 -7.46 25.01
C GLU A 47 -7.18 -8.16 23.84
N ASP A 48 -7.75 -9.26 23.34
CA ASP A 48 -7.21 -10.00 22.19
C ASP A 48 -7.25 -9.19 20.89
N VAL A 49 -8.33 -8.44 20.64
CA VAL A 49 -8.40 -7.52 19.49
C VAL A 49 -7.38 -6.38 19.63
N ILE A 50 -7.19 -5.84 20.83
CA ILE A 50 -6.15 -4.83 21.06
C ILE A 50 -4.77 -5.43 20.79
N ASN A 51 -4.48 -6.65 21.26
CA ASN A 51 -3.23 -7.35 20.97
C ASN A 51 -3.01 -7.58 19.48
N LEU A 52 -4.07 -7.96 18.75
CA LEU A 52 -4.05 -8.15 17.31
C LEU A 52 -3.66 -6.85 16.59
N ILE A 53 -4.31 -5.73 16.89
CA ILE A 53 -4.00 -4.42 16.31
C ILE A 53 -2.58 -3.96 16.67
N GLN A 54 -2.15 -4.22 17.91
CA GLN A 54 -0.78 -3.96 18.34
C GLN A 54 0.27 -4.81 17.61
N SER A 55 -0.11 -5.97 17.09
CA SER A 55 0.75 -6.82 16.28
C SER A 55 0.84 -6.27 14.86
N ILE A 56 -0.32 -6.01 14.25
CA ILE A 56 -0.45 -5.42 12.90
C ILE A 56 0.35 -4.13 12.79
N ARG A 57 0.18 -3.19 13.74
CA ARG A 57 0.86 -1.88 13.71
C ARG A 57 2.39 -1.97 13.82
N LYS A 58 2.91 -3.10 14.33
CA LYS A 58 4.34 -3.38 14.45
C LYS A 58 4.85 -4.29 13.34
N GLY A 59 3.99 -4.69 12.38
CA GLY A 59 4.35 -5.61 11.31
C GLY A 59 4.72 -7.00 11.82
N ARG A 60 4.06 -7.45 12.89
CA ARG A 60 4.34 -8.76 13.50
C ARG A 60 3.27 -9.76 13.07
N ASP A 61 3.71 -10.80 12.39
CA ASP A 61 2.83 -11.89 12.00
C ASP A 61 2.25 -12.64 13.23
N ILE A 62 3.03 -12.74 14.30
CA ILE A 62 2.63 -13.38 15.57
C ILE A 62 1.90 -12.39 16.49
N ARG A 63 0.74 -12.81 17.01
CA ARG A 63 -0.10 -11.99 17.88
C ARG A 63 0.54 -11.77 19.24
N THR A 64 0.92 -10.53 19.52
CA THR A 64 1.61 -10.11 20.74
C THR A 64 1.26 -8.66 21.12
N GLY A 65 1.01 -8.41 22.40
CA GLY A 65 0.62 -7.10 22.88
C GLY A 65 0.41 -7.04 24.39
N ASP A 66 0.13 -5.86 24.91
CA ASP A 66 -0.23 -5.65 26.32
C ASP A 66 -1.74 -5.62 26.57
N GLY A 67 -2.56 -5.54 25.52
CA GLY A 67 -4.02 -5.53 25.59
C GLY A 67 -4.61 -4.20 26.05
N ARG A 68 -3.84 -3.09 26.01
CA ARG A 68 -4.28 -1.75 26.44
C ARG A 68 -4.16 -0.70 25.33
N VAL A 69 -5.11 0.23 25.30
CA VAL A 69 -5.09 1.43 24.46
C VAL A 69 -4.88 2.63 25.37
N ASP A 70 -3.68 3.23 25.31
CA ASP A 70 -3.33 4.43 26.06
C ASP A 70 -3.70 5.71 25.29
N VAL A 71 -4.08 6.76 26.03
CA VAL A 71 -4.47 8.07 25.48
C VAL A 71 -3.66 9.19 26.16
N PRO A 72 -2.86 9.98 25.41
CA PRO A 72 -2.47 9.72 24.02
C PRO A 72 -1.60 8.46 23.89
N GLY A 73 -1.59 7.83 22.71
CA GLY A 73 -0.78 6.63 22.47
C GLY A 73 -0.86 6.09 21.04
N GLU A 74 0.16 5.33 20.62
CA GLU A 74 0.27 4.83 19.24
C GLU A 74 -0.93 3.95 18.84
N THR A 75 -1.38 3.05 19.70
CA THR A 75 -2.53 2.18 19.41
C THR A 75 -3.82 3.00 19.24
N TYR A 76 -3.99 4.05 20.05
CA TYR A 76 -5.13 4.96 19.94
C TYR A 76 -5.13 5.69 18.59
N ASP A 77 -3.99 6.24 18.18
CA ASP A 77 -3.82 6.91 16.88
C ASP A 77 -4.11 5.98 15.70
N TRP A 78 -3.69 4.72 15.81
CA TRP A 78 -3.92 3.71 14.80
C TRP A 78 -5.39 3.33 14.63
N ILE A 79 -6.12 3.11 15.72
CA ILE A 79 -7.53 2.69 15.66
C ILE A 79 -8.42 3.82 15.11
N ARG A 80 -8.10 5.07 15.43
CA ARG A 80 -8.85 6.23 14.94
C ARG A 80 -8.47 6.68 13.53
N ALA A 81 -7.38 6.14 12.96
CA ALA A 81 -6.92 6.55 11.64
C ALA A 81 -7.91 6.17 10.53
N HIS A 82 -7.96 6.97 9.46
CA HIS A 82 -8.81 6.69 8.30
C HIS A 82 -8.37 5.44 7.54
N ASN A 83 -7.08 5.16 7.57
CA ASN A 83 -6.49 3.97 6.97
C ASN A 83 -6.30 2.83 7.97
N ALA A 84 -6.96 2.85 9.14
CA ALA A 84 -6.88 1.76 10.10
C ALA A 84 -7.18 0.41 9.42
N PRO A 85 -6.42 -0.66 9.72
CA PRO A 85 -6.63 -1.97 9.11
C PRO A 85 -7.96 -2.54 9.60
N GLY A 86 -8.93 -2.63 8.68
CA GLY A 86 -10.16 -3.37 8.92
C GLY A 86 -9.87 -4.86 8.91
N TRP A 87 -10.67 -5.66 9.62
CA TRP A 87 -10.63 -7.10 9.61
C TRP A 87 -11.76 -7.62 8.73
N GLN A 88 -11.45 -8.51 7.79
CA GLN A 88 -12.44 -9.04 6.86
C GLN A 88 -12.03 -10.42 6.32
N GLU A 89 -12.99 -11.09 5.70
CA GLU A 89 -12.74 -12.24 4.83
C GLU A 89 -12.02 -11.77 3.55
N MET A 90 -11.10 -12.59 3.05
CA MET A 90 -10.30 -12.32 1.87
C MET A 90 -11.16 -12.44 0.60
N PRO A 91 -10.90 -11.58 -0.40
CA PRO A 91 -11.71 -11.56 -1.61
C PRO A 91 -11.58 -12.88 -2.37
N GLN A 92 -12.70 -13.33 -2.96
CA GLN A 92 -12.75 -14.58 -3.73
C GLN A 92 -11.85 -14.54 -4.97
N GLY A 93 -11.74 -13.39 -5.63
CA GLY A 93 -11.09 -13.28 -6.94
C GLY A 93 -11.84 -14.03 -8.05
N PHE A 94 -11.44 -13.77 -9.29
CA PHE A 94 -11.84 -14.53 -10.47
C PHE A 94 -10.82 -14.28 -11.60
N VAL A 95 -10.95 -15.02 -12.70
CA VAL A 95 -10.02 -14.94 -13.85
C VAL A 95 -9.71 -13.51 -14.30
N GLY A 96 -10.72 -12.62 -14.34
CA GLY A 96 -10.53 -11.22 -14.75
C GLY A 96 -9.79 -10.35 -13.74
N ASP A 97 -9.71 -10.77 -12.48
CA ASP A 97 -8.88 -10.14 -11.46
C ASP A 97 -7.45 -10.72 -11.44
N GLY A 98 -7.17 -11.79 -12.19
CA GLY A 98 -5.86 -12.45 -12.24
C GLY A 98 -5.49 -13.29 -11.02
N PHE A 99 -6.39 -13.40 -10.04
CA PHE A 99 -6.19 -14.21 -8.85
C PHE A 99 -7.46 -14.99 -8.49
N GLU A 100 -7.29 -16.03 -7.70
CA GLU A 100 -8.38 -16.76 -7.06
C GLU A 100 -8.00 -17.09 -5.62
N ASN A 101 -9.00 -17.06 -4.73
CA ASN A 101 -8.89 -17.57 -3.38
C ASN A 101 -9.59 -18.94 -3.31
N ILE A 102 -8.77 -19.99 -3.27
CA ILE A 102 -9.26 -21.37 -3.24
C ILE A 102 -9.63 -21.81 -1.81
N GLU A 103 -9.12 -21.12 -0.78
CA GLU A 103 -9.39 -21.44 0.62
C GLU A 103 -10.85 -21.20 1.02
N LEU A 104 -11.57 -20.31 0.32
CA LEU A 104 -13.03 -20.19 0.48
C LEU A 104 -13.79 -21.50 0.16
N LEU A 105 -13.17 -22.44 -0.55
CA LEU A 105 -13.72 -23.78 -0.78
C LEU A 105 -13.35 -24.78 0.33
N ASP A 106 -12.27 -24.52 1.08
CA ASP A 106 -11.84 -25.31 2.22
C ASP A 106 -12.49 -24.80 3.51
N LEU A 107 -13.63 -25.40 3.87
CA LEU A 107 -14.35 -25.02 5.09
C LEU A 107 -13.71 -25.56 6.38
N SER A 108 -12.58 -26.27 6.28
CA SER A 108 -12.01 -27.03 7.40
C SER A 108 -10.99 -26.25 8.25
N ASP A 109 -10.21 -25.35 7.67
CA ASP A 109 -9.13 -24.63 8.35
C ASP A 109 -9.42 -23.12 8.55
N LYS A 110 -10.18 -22.49 7.64
CA LYS A 110 -10.70 -21.11 7.70
C LYS A 110 -9.63 -20.02 7.76
N HIS A 111 -8.52 -20.18 7.05
CA HIS A 111 -7.44 -19.18 7.02
C HIS A 111 -7.72 -17.99 6.06
N ASP A 112 -8.96 -17.78 5.63
CA ASP A 112 -9.39 -16.73 4.71
C ASP A 112 -9.59 -15.34 5.33
N PHE A 113 -9.08 -15.05 6.52
CA PHE A 113 -9.33 -13.77 7.18
C PHE A 113 -8.06 -12.96 7.33
N GLY A 114 -8.18 -11.64 7.29
CA GLY A 114 -7.03 -10.78 7.46
C GLY A 114 -7.37 -9.31 7.37
N THR A 115 -6.32 -8.52 7.23
CA THR A 115 -6.47 -7.06 7.17
C THR A 115 -7.03 -6.62 5.82
N SER A 116 -7.77 -5.51 5.79
CA SER A 116 -8.21 -4.86 4.55
C SER A 116 -7.04 -4.45 3.66
N TRP A 117 -5.86 -4.29 4.24
CA TRP A 117 -4.61 -4.06 3.55
C TRP A 117 -4.12 -5.28 2.78
N MET A 118 -4.24 -6.48 3.37
CA MET A 118 -3.91 -7.74 2.70
C MET A 118 -4.84 -7.97 1.52
N ALA A 119 -6.15 -7.85 1.73
CA ALA A 119 -7.14 -7.97 0.66
C ALA A 119 -6.84 -7.02 -0.52
N GLN A 120 -6.56 -5.74 -0.25
CA GLN A 120 -6.23 -4.77 -1.29
C GLN A 120 -4.92 -5.13 -2.02
N THR A 121 -3.91 -5.60 -1.27
CA THR A 121 -2.63 -6.04 -1.84
C THR A 121 -2.81 -7.22 -2.80
N ILE A 122 -3.63 -8.19 -2.42
CA ILE A 122 -3.96 -9.36 -3.25
C ILE A 122 -4.65 -8.92 -4.55
N ILE A 123 -5.68 -8.08 -4.45
CA ILE A 123 -6.41 -7.56 -5.61
C ILE A 123 -5.48 -6.82 -6.57
N ASP A 124 -4.62 -5.95 -6.04
CA ASP A 124 -3.72 -5.15 -6.85
C ASP A 124 -2.60 -6.00 -7.48
N ALA A 125 -2.09 -7.00 -6.76
CA ALA A 125 -1.13 -7.96 -7.31
C ALA A 125 -1.77 -8.82 -8.41
N GLY A 126 -2.98 -9.32 -8.19
CA GLY A 126 -3.74 -10.09 -9.18
C GLY A 126 -3.94 -9.31 -10.47
N ARG A 127 -4.43 -8.07 -10.38
CA ARG A 127 -4.63 -7.21 -11.57
C ARG A 127 -3.32 -6.91 -12.29
N PHE A 128 -2.25 -6.67 -11.54
CA PHE A 128 -0.93 -6.45 -12.13
C PHE A 128 -0.48 -7.69 -12.90
N TYR A 129 -0.64 -8.86 -12.29
CA TYR A 129 -0.33 -10.15 -12.89
C TYR A 129 -1.20 -10.45 -14.12
N ASN A 130 -2.49 -10.14 -14.07
CA ASN A 130 -3.41 -10.28 -15.19
C ASN A 130 -2.92 -9.50 -16.42
N ASP A 131 -2.69 -8.20 -16.23
CA ASP A 131 -2.42 -7.29 -17.35
C ASP A 131 -1.01 -7.51 -17.91
N ARG A 132 -0.04 -7.87 -17.06
CA ARG A 132 1.37 -8.02 -17.45
C ARG A 132 1.74 -9.41 -17.90
N TRP A 133 1.08 -10.45 -17.39
CA TRP A 133 1.46 -11.82 -17.66
C TRP A 133 0.34 -12.61 -18.32
N LEU A 134 -0.85 -12.70 -17.71
CA LEU A 134 -1.94 -13.55 -18.24
C LEU A 134 -2.44 -13.09 -19.60
N SER A 135 -2.43 -11.78 -19.87
CA SER A 135 -2.81 -11.21 -21.17
C SER A 135 -2.02 -11.79 -22.35
N ASN A 136 -0.75 -12.14 -22.13
CA ASN A 136 0.13 -12.77 -23.13
C ASN A 136 0.35 -14.28 -22.88
N ASN A 137 -0.04 -14.79 -21.71
CA ASN A 137 0.10 -16.17 -21.29
C ASN A 137 -1.25 -16.69 -20.77
N PRO A 138 -2.28 -16.82 -21.64
CA PRO A 138 -3.64 -17.18 -21.20
C PRO A 138 -3.75 -18.61 -20.65
N ASN A 139 -2.69 -19.40 -20.78
CA ASN A 139 -2.56 -20.74 -20.21
C ASN A 139 -1.68 -20.76 -18.95
N ALA A 140 -1.33 -19.62 -18.36
CA ALA A 140 -0.71 -19.65 -17.04
C ALA A 140 -1.79 -19.82 -15.96
N ALA A 141 -1.43 -20.42 -14.82
CA ALA A 141 -2.33 -20.51 -13.67
C ALA A 141 -2.63 -19.13 -13.08
N LEU A 142 -3.80 -18.94 -12.46
CA LEU A 142 -4.09 -17.72 -11.70
C LEU A 142 -3.21 -17.63 -10.47
N LEU A 143 -2.97 -16.40 -9.98
CA LEU A 143 -2.38 -16.19 -8.67
C LEU A 143 -3.32 -16.80 -7.62
N THR A 144 -2.90 -17.91 -7.01
CA THR A 144 -3.78 -18.71 -6.14
C THR A 144 -3.42 -18.45 -4.69
N ILE A 145 -4.29 -17.73 -4.00
CA ILE A 145 -4.17 -17.42 -2.58
C ILE A 145 -4.46 -18.67 -1.74
N ASN A 146 -3.68 -18.82 -0.66
CA ASN A 146 -3.80 -19.85 0.35
C ASN A 146 -4.03 -19.16 1.73
N ASP A 147 -3.43 -19.69 2.78
CA ASP A 147 -3.57 -19.22 4.16
C ASP A 147 -3.22 -17.73 4.36
N VAL A 148 -4.08 -17.02 5.08
CA VAL A 148 -3.85 -15.65 5.57
C VAL A 148 -3.91 -15.59 7.09
N SER A 149 -5.07 -15.87 7.69
CA SER A 149 -5.26 -15.95 9.14
C SER A 149 -6.66 -16.48 9.49
N LEU A 150 -6.81 -16.99 10.72
CA LEU A 150 -8.09 -17.44 11.27
C LEU A 150 -9.10 -16.28 11.42
N PRO A 151 -10.42 -16.56 11.56
CA PRO A 151 -11.47 -15.53 11.60
C PRO A 151 -11.31 -14.45 12.68
N ARG A 152 -10.55 -14.72 13.75
CA ARG A 152 -10.28 -13.78 14.85
C ARG A 152 -8.79 -13.56 15.09
N GLY A 153 -7.96 -13.92 14.11
CA GLY A 153 -6.51 -14.02 14.27
C GLY A 153 -6.09 -14.99 15.38
N GLY A 154 -4.87 -14.79 15.88
CA GLY A 154 -4.31 -15.61 16.96
C GLY A 154 -3.65 -16.89 16.47
N SER A 155 -3.30 -17.77 17.42
CA SER A 155 -2.49 -18.95 17.15
C SER A 155 -3.17 -19.89 16.16
N THR A 156 -2.44 -20.20 15.10
CA THR A 156 -2.72 -21.25 14.13
C THR A 156 -2.01 -22.52 14.61
N PRO A 157 -2.71 -23.64 14.87
CA PRO A 157 -2.05 -24.85 15.38
C PRO A 157 -1.04 -25.46 14.39
N ASP A 158 -1.32 -25.33 13.10
CA ASP A 158 -0.56 -25.96 12.02
C ASP A 158 0.51 -25.03 11.41
N HIS A 159 0.54 -23.75 11.80
CA HIS A 159 1.49 -22.75 11.29
C HIS A 159 2.19 -22.04 12.45
N SER A 160 3.45 -21.62 12.23
CA SER A 160 4.17 -20.81 13.22
C SER A 160 3.81 -19.31 13.17
N GLY A 161 3.02 -18.92 12.16
CA GLY A 161 2.66 -17.55 11.79
C GLY A 161 1.17 -17.40 11.47
N HIS A 162 0.80 -16.48 10.58
CA HIS A 162 -0.57 -16.23 10.10
C HIS A 162 -1.55 -15.84 11.21
N GLN A 163 -1.10 -15.10 12.23
CA GLN A 163 -1.93 -14.78 13.39
C GLN A 163 -2.56 -13.39 13.35
N SER A 164 -2.09 -12.56 12.42
CA SER A 164 -2.39 -11.12 12.43
C SER A 164 -2.93 -10.59 11.10
N GLY A 165 -3.11 -11.45 10.10
CA GLY A 165 -3.74 -11.07 8.83
C GLY A 165 -2.90 -10.11 7.97
N ILE A 166 -1.59 -10.07 8.19
CA ILE A 166 -0.62 -9.33 7.36
C ILE A 166 0.33 -10.26 6.60
N ALA A 167 0.17 -11.57 6.75
CA ALA A 167 0.92 -12.60 6.07
C ALA A 167 -0.03 -13.40 5.17
N CYS A 168 0.46 -13.88 4.03
CA CYS A 168 -0.33 -14.62 3.07
C CYS A 168 0.55 -15.62 2.31
N ASP A 169 0.02 -16.83 2.15
CA ASP A 169 0.63 -17.87 1.34
C ASP A 169 0.02 -17.88 -0.06
N ILE A 170 0.82 -18.29 -1.05
CA ILE A 170 0.38 -18.55 -2.42
C ILE A 170 0.81 -19.94 -2.87
N ARG A 171 -0.10 -20.64 -3.56
CA ARG A 171 0.19 -21.97 -4.10
C ARG A 171 1.10 -21.89 -5.32
N LEU A 172 1.89 -22.95 -5.54
CA LEU A 172 2.79 -22.99 -6.68
C LEU A 172 2.03 -23.33 -7.98
N PRO A 173 2.23 -22.55 -9.04
CA PRO A 173 1.61 -22.80 -10.34
C PRO A 173 2.24 -24.01 -11.03
N ARG A 174 1.43 -24.67 -11.86
CA ARG A 174 1.85 -25.78 -12.72
C ARG A 174 1.68 -25.43 -14.19
N THR A 175 2.42 -26.13 -15.03
CA THR A 175 2.40 -26.00 -16.50
C THR A 175 1.10 -26.50 -17.14
N ASP A 176 0.17 -27.06 -16.35
CA ASP A 176 -1.18 -27.45 -16.77
C ASP A 176 -2.25 -26.43 -16.36
N ASN A 177 -1.82 -25.20 -16.05
CA ASN A 177 -2.65 -24.04 -15.72
C ASN A 177 -3.38 -24.17 -14.37
N THR A 178 -2.89 -25.03 -13.48
CA THR A 178 -3.46 -25.24 -12.14
C THR A 178 -2.47 -24.89 -11.03
N ALA A 179 -2.93 -24.69 -9.80
CA ALA A 179 -2.08 -24.52 -8.62
C ALA A 179 -2.57 -25.39 -7.44
N PRO A 180 -2.48 -26.73 -7.55
CA PRO A 180 -2.97 -27.63 -6.52
C PRO A 180 -2.03 -27.66 -5.32
N ALA A 181 -2.60 -27.95 -4.15
CA ALA A 181 -1.83 -28.22 -2.94
C ALA A 181 -0.78 -29.33 -3.17
N GLY A 182 0.37 -29.20 -2.50
CA GLY A 182 1.46 -30.18 -2.56
C GLY A 182 2.37 -30.08 -3.80
N THR A 183 2.16 -29.11 -4.69
CA THR A 183 3.15 -28.79 -5.74
C THR A 183 4.41 -28.23 -5.10
N SER A 184 5.59 -28.77 -5.42
CA SER A 184 6.88 -28.27 -4.92
C SER A 184 7.74 -27.73 -6.06
N PHE A 185 8.62 -26.77 -5.78
CA PHE A 185 9.51 -26.16 -6.78
C PHE A 185 10.45 -27.15 -7.49
N ILE A 186 10.66 -28.35 -6.90
CA ILE A 186 11.46 -29.43 -7.50
C ILE A 186 10.65 -30.32 -8.45
N HIS A 187 9.31 -30.19 -8.48
CA HIS A 187 8.47 -31.01 -9.34
C HIS A 187 8.62 -30.59 -10.80
N ALA A 188 8.66 -31.57 -11.71
CA ALA A 188 8.76 -31.29 -13.15
C ALA A 188 7.54 -30.52 -13.72
N ALA A 189 6.40 -30.56 -13.03
CA ALA A 189 5.18 -29.84 -13.43
C ALA A 189 5.13 -28.40 -12.91
N TYR A 190 6.04 -27.99 -12.03
CA TYR A 190 6.08 -26.62 -11.50
C TYR A 190 6.44 -25.62 -12.61
N ASP A 191 5.62 -24.58 -12.74
CA ASP A 191 5.82 -23.51 -13.72
C ASP A 191 6.60 -22.34 -13.09
N GLN A 192 7.93 -22.44 -13.15
CA GLN A 192 8.83 -21.42 -12.61
C GLN A 192 8.66 -20.05 -13.27
N GLU A 193 8.34 -19.99 -14.57
CA GLU A 193 8.14 -18.72 -15.27
C GLU A 193 6.88 -18.01 -14.78
N THR A 194 5.79 -18.77 -14.63
CA THR A 194 4.56 -18.23 -14.05
C THR A 194 4.75 -17.81 -12.59
N MET A 195 5.48 -18.59 -11.79
CA MET A 195 5.78 -18.22 -10.41
C MET A 195 6.64 -16.95 -10.32
N ARG A 196 7.63 -16.80 -11.22
CA ARG A 196 8.43 -15.57 -11.35
C ARG A 196 7.53 -14.35 -11.55
N ALA A 197 6.56 -14.44 -12.46
CA ALA A 197 5.64 -13.35 -12.75
C ALA A 197 4.71 -13.03 -11.57
N MET A 198 4.23 -14.04 -10.82
CA MET A 198 3.46 -13.85 -9.59
C MET A 198 4.28 -13.12 -8.51
N LEU A 199 5.52 -13.55 -8.27
CA LEU A 199 6.40 -12.90 -7.29
C LEU A 199 6.76 -11.47 -7.69
N GLN A 200 6.94 -11.20 -8.98
CA GLN A 200 7.13 -9.83 -9.48
C GLN A 200 5.89 -8.97 -9.20
N ALA A 201 4.69 -9.48 -9.43
CA ALA A 201 3.45 -8.76 -9.16
C ALA A 201 3.26 -8.45 -7.67
N ILE A 202 3.59 -9.40 -6.79
CA ILE A 202 3.54 -9.23 -5.33
C ILE A 202 4.60 -8.21 -4.86
N ARG A 203 5.85 -8.35 -5.32
CA ARG A 203 6.94 -7.42 -4.98
C ARG A 203 6.71 -6.00 -5.49
N HIS A 204 5.90 -5.85 -6.53
CA HIS A 204 5.52 -4.55 -7.06
C HIS A 204 4.56 -3.79 -6.13
N GLN A 205 3.93 -4.48 -5.18
CA GLN A 205 3.02 -3.85 -4.23
C GLN A 205 3.78 -3.00 -3.19
N PRO A 206 3.32 -1.78 -2.87
CA PRO A 206 4.12 -0.81 -2.11
C PRO A 206 4.52 -1.22 -0.68
N PHE A 207 3.91 -2.26 -0.13
CA PHE A 207 4.04 -2.63 1.28
C PHE A 207 4.52 -4.06 1.50
N VAL A 208 4.78 -4.82 0.44
CA VAL A 208 5.38 -6.14 0.58
C VAL A 208 6.86 -5.96 0.92
N GLU A 209 7.30 -6.56 2.03
CA GLU A 209 8.68 -6.45 2.52
C GLU A 209 9.38 -7.80 2.56
N HIS A 210 8.65 -8.86 2.88
CA HIS A 210 9.18 -10.20 2.97
C HIS A 210 8.45 -11.10 1.99
N ILE A 211 9.24 -11.85 1.21
CA ILE A 211 8.76 -12.93 0.35
C ILE A 211 9.69 -14.11 0.65
N LEU A 212 9.15 -15.19 1.18
CA LEU A 212 9.87 -16.42 1.48
C LEU A 212 9.50 -17.50 0.47
N PHE A 213 10.50 -18.06 -0.20
CA PHE A 213 10.32 -19.17 -1.15
C PHE A 213 11.66 -19.83 -1.47
N ASN A 214 11.69 -21.16 -1.53
CA ASN A 214 12.94 -21.93 -1.61
C ASN A 214 13.47 -22.21 -3.03
N ASP A 215 12.80 -21.70 -4.08
CA ASP A 215 13.30 -21.82 -5.45
C ASP A 215 14.64 -21.06 -5.61
N PRO A 216 15.76 -21.76 -5.85
CA PRO A 216 17.08 -21.15 -5.89
C PRO A 216 17.27 -20.21 -7.09
N VAL A 217 16.50 -20.40 -8.18
CA VAL A 217 16.57 -19.51 -9.35
C VAL A 217 15.94 -18.17 -8.98
N LEU A 218 14.72 -18.19 -8.42
CA LEU A 218 14.01 -16.96 -8.04
C LEU A 218 14.67 -16.24 -6.86
N GLU A 219 15.32 -16.97 -5.94
CA GLU A 219 16.20 -16.39 -4.91
C GLU A 219 17.38 -15.64 -5.55
N SER A 220 18.06 -16.26 -6.54
CA SER A 220 19.22 -15.65 -7.21
C SER A 220 18.87 -14.40 -8.02
N GLU A 221 17.62 -14.31 -8.48
CA GLU A 221 17.04 -13.12 -9.12
C GLU A 221 16.62 -12.04 -8.11
N GLY A 222 16.69 -12.35 -6.81
CA GLY A 222 16.36 -11.43 -5.73
C GLY A 222 14.85 -11.22 -5.52
N LEU A 223 14.01 -12.10 -6.05
CA LEU A 223 12.54 -12.02 -5.95
C LEU A 223 12.03 -12.49 -4.59
N CYS A 224 12.68 -13.48 -3.99
CA CYS A 224 12.37 -14.02 -2.68
C CYS A 224 13.64 -14.24 -1.85
N LYS A 225 13.47 -14.64 -0.59
CA LYS A 225 14.51 -15.22 0.24
C LYS A 225 14.14 -16.66 0.54
N ARG A 226 15.09 -17.57 0.45
CA ARG A 226 14.87 -18.94 0.93
C ARG A 226 14.97 -19.02 2.44
N ASP A 227 14.44 -20.11 2.96
CA ASP A 227 14.65 -20.55 4.33
C ASP A 227 16.13 -20.81 4.64
N LYS A 228 16.44 -20.95 5.93
CA LYS A 228 17.77 -21.43 6.34
C LYS A 228 18.04 -22.81 5.72
N PRO A 229 19.30 -23.12 5.36
CA PRO A 229 19.63 -24.42 4.78
C PRO A 229 19.09 -25.60 5.59
N GLY A 230 18.41 -26.53 4.92
CA GLY A 230 17.81 -27.73 5.53
C GLY A 230 16.37 -27.56 6.02
N ILE A 231 15.81 -26.35 5.94
CA ILE A 231 14.38 -26.11 6.16
C ILE A 231 13.68 -26.17 4.79
N THR A 232 12.58 -26.90 4.71
CA THR A 232 11.79 -27.14 3.49
C THR A 232 10.38 -26.57 3.60
N MET A 233 10.18 -25.58 4.49
CA MET A 233 8.85 -25.05 4.80
C MET A 233 8.24 -24.40 3.56
N HIS A 234 8.99 -23.54 2.87
CA HIS A 234 8.55 -22.86 1.67
C HIS A 234 8.98 -23.58 0.38
N ASP A 235 8.96 -24.92 0.38
CA ASP A 235 9.23 -25.72 -0.82
C ASP A 235 7.99 -25.85 -1.73
N ASN A 236 6.80 -25.64 -1.17
CA ASN A 236 5.50 -25.93 -1.81
C ASN A 236 4.50 -24.76 -1.79
N HIS A 237 4.92 -23.59 -1.32
CA HIS A 237 4.21 -22.33 -1.37
C HIS A 237 5.24 -21.21 -1.29
N ALA A 238 4.86 -20.01 -1.72
CA ALA A 238 5.57 -18.80 -1.32
C ALA A 238 4.74 -18.04 -0.29
N HIS A 239 5.42 -17.42 0.65
CA HIS A 239 4.83 -16.66 1.73
C HIS A 239 5.20 -15.18 1.57
N PHE A 240 4.28 -14.26 1.76
CA PHE A 240 4.60 -12.83 1.79
C PHE A 240 3.97 -12.08 2.96
N GLU A 241 4.69 -11.07 3.45
CA GLU A 241 4.26 -10.23 4.57
C GLU A 241 4.20 -8.75 4.19
N LEU A 242 3.21 -8.06 4.78
CA LEU A 242 3.04 -6.61 4.66
C LEU A 242 3.72 -5.83 5.78
N LEU A 243 4.20 -4.64 5.44
CA LEU A 243 4.54 -3.62 6.41
C LEU A 243 3.34 -2.72 6.77
N PRO A 244 3.26 -2.28 8.04
CA PRO A 244 2.23 -1.36 8.49
C PRO A 244 2.26 0.02 7.81
N PHE A 245 1.09 0.56 7.49
CA PHE A 245 0.93 1.96 7.07
C PHE A 245 1.18 2.92 8.27
N LEU A 246 1.65 4.15 8.03
CA LEU A 246 1.57 5.16 9.10
C LEU A 246 0.10 5.53 9.27
N PRO A 247 -0.37 5.71 10.52
CA PRO A 247 -1.74 6.08 10.77
C PRO A 247 -1.98 7.51 10.24
N VAL A 248 -3.03 7.68 9.45
CA VAL A 248 -3.45 9.00 8.98
C VAL A 248 -4.59 9.50 9.88
N THR A 249 -4.22 10.36 10.83
CA THR A 249 -5.13 10.84 11.90
C THR A 249 -5.47 12.32 11.80
N ILE A 250 -4.89 13.03 10.84
CA ILE A 250 -4.97 14.49 10.72
C ILE A 250 -6.17 14.98 9.89
N TYR A 251 -6.82 14.07 9.16
CA TYR A 251 -7.99 14.38 8.34
C TYR A 251 -9.27 14.01 9.06
N ASP A 252 -10.37 14.68 8.71
CA ASP A 252 -11.72 14.39 9.18
C ASP A 252 -12.51 13.50 8.21
N ARG A 253 -11.97 13.27 7.01
CA ARG A 253 -12.56 12.46 5.93
C ARG A 253 -11.56 11.45 5.38
N PRO A 254 -12.05 10.37 4.73
CA PRO A 254 -11.19 9.43 4.01
C PRO A 254 -10.28 10.16 3.03
N VAL A 255 -8.99 9.78 3.03
CA VAL A 255 -7.98 10.43 2.19
C VAL A 255 -8.29 10.33 0.70
N GLN A 256 -8.91 9.22 0.27
CA GLN A 256 -9.33 9.02 -1.11
C GLN A 256 -10.31 10.12 -1.56
N GLU A 257 -11.35 10.40 -0.75
CA GLU A 257 -12.32 11.47 -1.03
C GLU A 257 -11.65 12.85 -1.10
N LEU A 258 -10.61 13.08 -0.28
CA LEU A 258 -9.86 14.34 -0.32
C LEU A 258 -9.03 14.48 -1.60
N PHE A 259 -8.45 13.40 -2.12
CA PHE A 259 -7.76 13.43 -3.42
C PHE A 259 -8.74 13.63 -4.57
N GLU A 260 -9.91 13.00 -4.52
CA GLU A 260 -10.99 13.23 -5.48
C GLU A 260 -11.46 14.69 -5.44
N GLN A 261 -11.63 15.26 -4.25
CA GLN A 261 -11.89 16.70 -4.12
C GLN A 261 -10.76 17.55 -4.71
N ALA A 262 -9.49 17.17 -4.51
CA ALA A 262 -8.35 17.89 -5.08
C ALA A 262 -8.34 17.85 -6.62
N ILE A 263 -8.69 16.70 -7.22
CA ILE A 263 -8.85 16.61 -8.69
C ILE A 263 -9.86 17.64 -9.20
N ILE A 264 -11.04 17.69 -8.58
CA ILE A 264 -12.09 18.66 -8.96
C ILE A 264 -11.64 20.10 -8.69
N PHE A 265 -11.01 20.34 -7.55
CA PHE A 265 -10.50 21.67 -7.16
C PHE A 265 -9.50 22.21 -8.20
N PHE A 266 -8.62 21.36 -8.73
CA PHE A 266 -7.66 21.76 -9.76
C PHE A 266 -8.23 21.78 -11.19
N GLY A 267 -9.54 21.53 -11.36
CA GLY A 267 -10.25 21.64 -12.64
C GLY A 267 -10.38 20.34 -13.43
N GLY A 268 -10.27 19.18 -12.77
CA GLY A 268 -10.47 17.87 -13.40
C GLY A 268 -11.94 17.64 -13.79
N ASN A 269 -12.17 16.79 -14.79
CA ASN A 269 -13.50 16.60 -15.39
C ASN A 269 -14.52 15.98 -14.43
N SER A 270 -14.21 14.81 -13.85
CA SER A 270 -15.09 14.07 -12.94
C SER A 270 -14.33 12.96 -12.21
N ILE A 271 -14.95 12.37 -11.19
CA ILE A 271 -14.37 11.21 -10.48
C ILE A 271 -14.68 9.94 -11.26
N ILE A 272 -13.65 9.14 -11.51
CA ILE A 272 -13.73 7.88 -12.23
C ILE A 272 -12.94 6.81 -11.48
N ASP A 273 -13.49 5.59 -11.40
CA ASP A 273 -12.79 4.46 -10.80
C ASP A 273 -11.57 4.09 -11.67
N PRO A 274 -10.33 4.18 -11.14
CA PRO A 274 -9.14 3.80 -11.88
C PRO A 274 -9.15 2.33 -12.33
N ALA A 275 -9.93 1.45 -11.68
CA ALA A 275 -10.06 0.05 -12.06
C ALA A 275 -10.68 -0.17 -13.45
N MET A 276 -11.26 0.88 -14.07
CA MET A 276 -11.78 0.80 -15.44
C MET A 276 -10.69 0.96 -16.52
N PHE A 277 -9.45 1.27 -16.11
CA PHE A 277 -8.32 1.39 -17.01
C PHE A 277 -7.37 0.19 -16.82
N PRO A 278 -6.68 -0.29 -17.86
CA PRO A 278 -5.67 -1.33 -17.71
C PRO A 278 -4.52 -0.88 -16.81
N MET A 279 -3.93 -1.76 -16.01
CA MET A 279 -2.75 -1.50 -15.18
C MET A 279 -1.46 -1.53 -16.01
N THR A 280 -1.44 -0.67 -17.04
CA THR A 280 -0.35 -0.45 -17.99
C THR A 280 0.03 1.04 -18.03
N MET A 281 1.11 1.38 -18.73
CA MET A 281 1.48 2.79 -18.92
C MET A 281 0.43 3.52 -19.75
N GLU A 282 -0.12 2.83 -20.75
CA GLU A 282 -1.16 3.30 -21.65
C GLU A 282 -2.48 3.53 -20.90
N GLY A 283 -2.89 2.58 -20.04
CA GLY A 283 -4.08 2.78 -19.22
C GLY A 283 -3.94 3.94 -18.22
N PHE A 284 -2.74 4.14 -17.65
CA PHE A 284 -2.47 5.32 -16.83
C PHE A 284 -2.48 6.61 -17.66
N GLN A 285 -1.99 6.59 -18.90
CA GLN A 285 -2.08 7.74 -19.81
C GLN A 285 -3.54 8.10 -20.10
N GLU A 286 -4.38 7.11 -20.41
CA GLU A 286 -5.83 7.30 -20.62
C GLU A 286 -6.50 7.88 -19.37
N TYR A 287 -6.10 7.43 -18.18
CA TYR A 287 -6.59 7.98 -16.91
C TYR A 287 -6.19 9.44 -16.70
N LEU A 288 -4.93 9.80 -16.99
CA LEU A 288 -4.47 11.19 -16.92
C LEU A 288 -5.23 12.09 -17.91
N GLU A 289 -5.41 11.63 -19.14
CA GLU A 289 -6.16 12.35 -20.18
C GLU A 289 -7.64 12.52 -19.82
N PHE A 290 -8.26 11.52 -19.21
CA PHE A 290 -9.62 11.61 -18.70
C PHE A 290 -9.78 12.77 -17.70
N HIS A 291 -8.77 13.02 -16.86
CA HIS A 291 -8.76 14.14 -15.92
C HIS A 291 -8.33 15.47 -16.54
N GLY A 292 -7.99 15.50 -17.83
CA GLY A 292 -7.56 16.72 -18.54
C GLY A 292 -6.08 17.07 -18.35
N ILE A 293 -5.25 16.11 -17.92
CA ILE A 293 -3.81 16.30 -17.78
C ILE A 293 -3.17 16.06 -19.15
N MET A 294 -2.80 17.14 -19.82
CA MET A 294 -2.27 17.14 -21.19
C MET A 294 -0.78 17.50 -21.26
N ASN A 295 -0.27 18.21 -20.25
CA ASN A 295 1.12 18.68 -20.24
C ASN A 295 2.13 17.64 -19.75
N PHE A 296 1.67 16.60 -19.05
CA PHE A 296 2.49 15.55 -18.48
C PHE A 296 2.01 14.20 -19.00
N SER A 297 2.95 13.34 -19.39
CA SER A 297 2.64 12.00 -19.87
C SER A 297 2.79 10.96 -18.76
N ALA A 298 2.11 9.82 -18.88
CA ALA A 298 2.32 8.66 -18.03
C ALA A 298 3.79 8.24 -17.99
N ARG A 299 4.51 8.30 -19.12
CA ARG A 299 5.96 8.01 -19.11
C ARG A 299 6.70 8.89 -18.12
N GLU A 300 6.38 10.18 -18.06
CA GLU A 300 7.03 11.14 -17.17
C GLU A 300 6.75 10.86 -15.69
N PHE A 301 5.55 10.38 -15.36
CA PHE A 301 5.20 9.97 -14.00
C PHE A 301 5.92 8.69 -13.56
N LEU A 302 6.07 7.75 -14.49
CA LEU A 302 6.35 6.34 -14.21
C LEU A 302 7.78 5.92 -14.54
N GLU A 303 8.54 6.73 -15.29
CA GLU A 303 9.90 6.37 -15.67
C GLU A 303 10.90 6.61 -14.52
N PRO A 304 11.71 5.60 -14.14
CA PRO A 304 12.66 5.76 -13.06
C PRO A 304 13.75 6.78 -13.40
N HIS A 305 13.97 7.76 -12.52
CA HIS A 305 15.08 8.71 -12.68
C HIS A 305 16.46 8.03 -12.71
N HIS A 306 16.65 6.97 -11.92
CA HIS A 306 17.86 6.14 -11.93
C HIS A 306 17.58 4.76 -12.53
N LYS A 307 17.47 4.70 -13.85
CA LYS A 307 17.13 3.49 -14.62
C LYS A 307 17.94 2.25 -14.22
N ASN A 308 19.26 2.37 -14.13
CA ASN A 308 20.12 1.22 -13.77
C ASN A 308 19.79 0.65 -12.38
N VAL A 309 19.43 1.51 -11.42
CA VAL A 309 19.03 1.05 -10.09
C VAL A 309 17.69 0.33 -10.17
N ALA A 310 16.73 0.88 -10.91
CA ALA A 310 15.43 0.25 -11.12
C ALA A 310 15.57 -1.11 -11.82
N THR A 311 16.34 -1.19 -12.91
CA THR A 311 16.60 -2.42 -13.66
C THR A 311 17.26 -3.49 -12.79
N ASN A 312 18.26 -3.12 -11.97
CA ASN A 312 18.90 -4.06 -11.04
C ASN A 312 17.94 -4.57 -9.96
N LEU A 313 16.85 -3.85 -9.69
CA LEU A 313 15.80 -4.24 -8.75
C LEU A 313 14.62 -4.94 -9.44
N GLY A 314 14.69 -5.17 -10.76
CA GLY A 314 13.64 -5.81 -11.55
C GLY A 314 12.52 -4.86 -12.03
N TYR A 315 12.67 -3.55 -11.86
CA TYR A 315 11.67 -2.56 -12.29
C TYR A 315 12.03 -1.94 -13.65
N SER A 316 11.07 -1.93 -14.56
CA SER A 316 11.13 -1.19 -15.83
C SER A 316 10.39 0.15 -15.75
N ILE A 317 9.32 0.22 -14.95
CA ILE A 317 8.52 1.41 -14.67
C ILE A 317 8.02 1.40 -13.22
N PHE A 318 7.59 2.55 -12.72
CA PHE A 318 7.02 2.75 -11.38
C PHE A 318 5.52 3.02 -11.45
N LEU A 319 4.75 2.04 -11.94
CA LEU A 319 3.28 2.13 -12.00
C LEU A 319 2.64 1.71 -10.68
N PRO A 320 2.15 2.62 -9.81
CA PRO A 320 1.53 2.19 -8.56
C PRO A 320 0.18 1.50 -8.83
N PRO A 321 -0.36 0.80 -7.82
CA PRO A 321 -1.69 0.22 -7.89
C PRO A 321 -2.80 1.25 -8.16
N HIS A 322 -3.89 0.79 -8.77
CA HIS A 322 -5.06 1.62 -9.14
C HIS A 322 -5.59 2.49 -8.00
N HIS A 323 -5.65 1.98 -6.77
CA HIS A 323 -6.15 2.75 -5.62
C HIS A 323 -5.30 3.98 -5.28
N MET A 324 -4.10 4.14 -5.88
CA MET A 324 -3.25 5.32 -5.72
C MET A 324 -3.37 6.31 -6.89
N TRP A 325 -4.04 5.96 -7.99
CA TRP A 325 -4.04 6.77 -9.22
C TRP A 325 -4.69 8.14 -9.04
N SER A 326 -5.71 8.26 -8.19
CA SER A 326 -6.31 9.55 -7.82
C SER A 326 -5.28 10.54 -7.25
N ARG A 327 -4.28 10.03 -6.51
CA ARG A 327 -3.18 10.85 -5.96
C ARG A 327 -2.30 11.41 -7.08
N GLY A 328 -2.02 10.57 -8.09
CA GLY A 328 -1.26 10.94 -9.27
C GLY A 328 -2.00 11.97 -10.11
N ALA A 329 -3.30 11.78 -10.34
CA ALA A 329 -4.12 12.77 -11.04
C ALA A 329 -4.14 14.12 -10.31
N ALA A 330 -4.40 14.15 -9.00
CA ALA A 330 -4.39 15.42 -8.24
C ALA A 330 -3.04 16.14 -8.32
N LEU A 331 -1.93 15.42 -8.12
CA LEU A 331 -0.58 15.98 -8.24
C LEU A 331 -0.27 16.43 -9.67
N GLY A 332 -0.69 15.67 -10.69
CA GLY A 332 -0.55 16.01 -12.10
C GLY A 332 -1.30 17.27 -12.50
N MET A 333 -2.51 17.44 -12.00
CA MET A 333 -3.31 18.65 -12.21
C MET A 333 -2.62 19.87 -11.61
N LEU A 334 -2.11 19.76 -10.38
CA LEU A 334 -1.32 20.82 -9.76
C LEU A 334 -0.04 21.13 -10.56
N ALA A 335 0.70 20.11 -10.98
CA ALA A 335 1.90 20.28 -11.81
C ALA A 335 1.57 20.98 -13.14
N GLN A 336 0.45 20.61 -13.77
CA GLN A 336 -0.04 21.24 -14.98
C GLN A 336 -0.37 22.72 -14.78
N GLN A 337 -1.03 23.08 -13.68
CA GLN A 337 -1.29 24.49 -13.37
C GLN A 337 0.02 25.28 -13.19
N ILE A 338 0.98 24.74 -12.43
CA ILE A 338 2.30 25.35 -12.28
C ILE A 338 2.96 25.55 -13.65
N ARG A 339 2.98 24.50 -14.48
CA ARG A 339 3.57 24.57 -15.82
C ARG A 339 2.83 25.52 -16.76
N ASN A 340 1.52 25.73 -16.61
CA ASN A 340 0.78 26.71 -17.40
C ASN A 340 1.07 28.16 -16.96
N MET A 341 1.42 28.37 -15.69
CA MET A 341 1.78 29.68 -15.16
C MET A 341 3.24 30.06 -15.43
N LEU A 342 4.08 29.06 -15.74
CA LEU A 342 5.48 29.24 -16.08
C LEU A 342 5.63 29.11 -17.61
N ASP A 343 6.18 30.12 -18.27
CA ASP A 343 6.47 30.07 -19.72
C ASP A 343 7.65 29.11 -20.07
N ASN A 344 8.06 28.24 -19.14
CA ASN A 344 9.20 27.35 -19.24
C ASN A 344 8.83 25.89 -18.91
N PRO A 345 9.55 24.89 -19.48
CA PRO A 345 9.30 23.49 -19.18
C PRO A 345 9.48 23.14 -17.70
N VAL A 346 8.51 22.41 -17.16
CA VAL A 346 8.57 21.74 -15.86
C VAL A 346 8.53 20.24 -16.13
N ILE A 347 9.46 19.50 -15.53
CA ILE A 347 9.59 18.05 -15.70
C ILE A 347 9.18 17.36 -14.40
N MET A 348 8.31 16.37 -14.46
CA MET A 348 8.06 15.46 -13.34
C MET A 348 9.18 14.42 -13.29
N ARG A 349 10.03 14.51 -12.27
CA ARG A 349 11.17 13.60 -12.11
C ARG A 349 10.72 12.22 -11.66
N ASN A 350 9.83 12.16 -10.66
CA ASN A 350 9.23 10.93 -10.13
C ASN A 350 7.96 11.30 -9.37
N TRP A 351 6.91 10.49 -9.49
CA TRP A 351 5.74 10.53 -8.62
C TRP A 351 5.81 9.43 -7.55
N TRP A 352 5.54 8.18 -7.91
CA TRP A 352 5.64 7.05 -7.00
C TRP A 352 6.99 6.35 -7.12
N ARG A 353 7.44 5.72 -6.03
CA ARG A 353 8.68 4.92 -5.99
C ARG A 353 8.46 3.63 -5.21
N PRO A 354 8.85 2.45 -5.73
CA PRO A 354 8.94 1.25 -4.93
C PRO A 354 9.88 1.48 -3.73
N LYS A 355 9.56 0.90 -2.58
CA LYS A 355 10.36 1.06 -1.35
C LYS A 355 11.82 0.63 -1.56
N ALA A 356 12.06 -0.51 -2.20
CA ALA A 356 13.42 -0.99 -2.51
C ALA A 356 14.24 0.01 -3.36
N TYR A 357 13.59 0.72 -4.29
CA TYR A 357 14.23 1.76 -5.07
C TYR A 357 14.51 3.01 -4.22
N ASN A 358 13.53 3.45 -3.44
CA ASN A 358 13.65 4.58 -2.51
C ASN A 358 14.80 4.38 -1.50
N ASP A 359 14.91 3.18 -0.93
CA ASP A 359 15.89 2.83 0.10
C ASP A 359 17.30 2.57 -0.48
N SER A 360 17.45 2.49 -1.79
CA SER A 360 18.74 2.29 -2.43
C SER A 360 19.72 3.42 -2.08
N ASN A 361 21.00 3.10 -1.88
CA ASN A 361 22.03 4.10 -1.55
C ASN A 361 22.13 5.24 -2.57
N LYS A 362 21.74 5.00 -3.82
CA LYS A 362 21.79 6.00 -4.89
C LYS A 362 20.67 7.02 -4.78
N VAL A 363 19.47 6.59 -4.39
CA VAL A 363 18.31 7.47 -4.19
C VAL A 363 18.35 8.09 -2.79
N GLY A 364 18.70 7.30 -1.77
CA GLY A 364 18.88 7.76 -0.40
C GLY A 364 17.59 8.29 0.24
N GLY A 365 16.44 7.77 -0.18
CA GLY A 365 15.13 8.16 0.32
C GLY A 365 14.96 7.82 1.80
N LYS A 366 14.07 8.56 2.48
CA LYS A 366 13.71 8.24 3.86
C LYS A 366 12.69 7.09 3.90
N PRO A 367 12.69 6.24 4.95
CA PRO A 367 11.70 5.16 5.10
C PRO A 367 10.26 5.64 5.09
N GLU A 368 10.02 6.88 5.55
CA GLU A 368 8.70 7.51 5.59
C GLU A 368 8.50 8.53 4.46
N SER A 369 9.16 8.31 3.32
CA SER A 369 9.01 9.14 2.12
C SER A 369 7.57 9.19 1.66
N GLU A 370 7.11 10.32 1.13
CA GLU A 370 5.77 10.42 0.54
C GLU A 370 5.67 9.73 -0.81
N HIS A 371 6.80 9.58 -1.51
CA HIS A 371 6.84 8.91 -2.81
C HIS A 371 6.46 7.44 -2.71
N ILE A 372 6.88 6.73 -1.66
CA ILE A 372 6.54 5.31 -1.49
C ILE A 372 5.03 5.06 -1.32
N ARG A 373 4.29 6.13 -1.03
CA ARG A 373 2.83 6.11 -0.87
C ARG A 373 2.12 7.03 -1.87
N ALA A 374 2.81 7.49 -2.91
CA ALA A 374 2.24 8.32 -3.97
C ALA A 374 1.61 9.65 -3.50
N TYR A 375 1.98 10.15 -2.31
CA TYR A 375 1.50 11.44 -1.79
C TYR A 375 2.29 12.64 -2.34
N ALA A 376 3.39 12.41 -3.06
CA ALA A 376 4.25 13.47 -3.54
C ALA A 376 4.85 13.20 -4.92
N MET A 377 5.27 14.27 -5.57
CA MET A 377 6.05 14.29 -6.80
C MET A 377 7.26 15.20 -6.65
N ASP A 378 8.32 14.90 -7.41
CA ASP A 378 9.45 15.80 -7.58
C ASP A 378 9.31 16.50 -8.94
N LEU A 379 9.37 17.83 -8.93
CA LEU A 379 9.36 18.67 -10.13
C LEU A 379 10.73 19.31 -10.34
N ASP A 380 11.22 19.22 -11.57
CA ASP A 380 12.47 19.82 -12.03
C ASP A 380 12.18 21.01 -12.94
N PHE A 381 12.93 22.10 -12.71
CA PHE A 381 12.78 23.38 -13.41
C PHE A 381 14.04 23.68 -14.22
N GLY A 382 13.89 24.34 -15.37
CA GLY A 382 15.03 24.74 -16.20
C GLY A 382 15.99 25.71 -15.49
N THR A 383 15.41 26.63 -14.70
CA THR A 383 16.15 27.67 -13.99
C THR A 383 15.73 27.76 -12.52
N SER A 384 16.62 28.33 -11.68
CA SER A 384 16.31 28.62 -10.29
C SER A 384 15.24 29.72 -10.14
N ASP A 385 15.11 30.60 -11.15
CA ASP A 385 14.05 31.61 -11.22
C ASP A 385 12.67 30.98 -11.43
N ASP A 386 12.54 30.03 -12.36
CA ASP A 386 11.29 29.29 -12.57
C ASP A 386 10.88 28.53 -11.31
N ARG A 387 11.86 27.91 -10.64
CA ARG A 387 11.63 27.23 -9.36
C ARG A 387 11.15 28.21 -8.29
N ARG A 388 11.77 29.39 -8.15
CA ARG A 388 11.30 30.44 -7.21
C ARG A 388 9.87 30.89 -7.52
N ASN A 389 9.53 31.04 -8.79
CA ASN A 389 8.17 31.42 -9.21
C ASN A 389 7.17 30.32 -8.84
N ALA A 390 7.50 29.05 -9.07
CA ALA A 390 6.70 27.91 -8.65
C ALA A 390 6.54 27.85 -7.12
N GLU A 391 7.62 28.09 -6.37
CA GLU A 391 7.61 28.16 -4.91
C GLU A 391 6.66 29.25 -4.40
N ALA A 392 6.66 30.44 -5.02
CA ALA A 392 5.74 31.52 -4.65
C ALA A 392 4.27 31.12 -4.87
N ILE A 393 3.96 30.48 -6.01
CA ILE A 393 2.62 29.97 -6.31
C ILE A 393 2.19 28.93 -5.27
N LEU A 394 3.06 27.97 -4.96
CA LEU A 394 2.79 26.90 -3.99
C LEU A 394 2.61 27.44 -2.56
N LYS A 395 3.41 28.44 -2.16
CA LYS A 395 3.27 29.11 -0.85
C LYS A 395 1.97 29.90 -0.76
N GLN A 396 1.54 30.53 -1.84
CA GLN A 396 0.23 31.19 -1.89
C GLN A 396 -0.90 30.16 -1.77
N LEU A 397 -0.83 29.06 -2.51
CA LEU A 397 -1.80 27.97 -2.41
C LEU A 397 -1.87 27.36 -1.00
N VAL A 398 -0.74 27.19 -0.33
CA VAL A 398 -0.69 26.78 1.09
C VAL A 398 -1.47 27.74 2.00
N ALA A 399 -1.33 29.05 1.77
CA ALA A 399 -1.97 30.08 2.58
C ALA A 399 -3.49 30.11 2.35
N ASP A 400 -3.91 29.93 1.10
CA ASP A 400 -5.32 30.00 0.72
C ASP A 400 -6.08 28.69 1.02
N GLU A 401 -5.41 27.55 0.86
CA GLU A 401 -6.04 26.22 0.84
C GLU A 401 -5.41 25.25 1.84
N SER A 402 -5.50 25.60 3.12
CA SER A 402 -4.91 24.82 4.22
C SER A 402 -5.37 23.35 4.28
N TRP A 403 -6.53 23.01 3.71
CA TRP A 403 -7.04 21.64 3.67
C TRP A 403 -6.20 20.70 2.80
N LEU A 404 -5.45 21.23 1.82
CA LEU A 404 -4.56 20.45 0.96
C LEU A 404 -3.33 19.90 1.69
N GLN A 405 -2.99 20.45 2.86
CA GLN A 405 -1.85 20.03 3.69
C GLN A 405 -0.56 19.83 2.87
N ILE A 406 -0.24 20.82 2.03
CA ILE A 406 0.87 20.74 1.07
C ILE A 406 2.20 20.63 1.82
N SER A 407 3.07 19.72 1.40
CA SER A 407 4.42 19.59 1.92
C SER A 407 5.46 19.96 0.84
N LEU A 408 6.40 20.86 1.15
CA LEU A 408 7.37 21.40 0.20
C LEU A 408 8.81 21.11 0.61
N GLY A 409 9.56 20.44 -0.25
CA GLY A 409 11.02 20.33 -0.14
C GLY A 409 11.69 21.13 -1.24
N LEU A 410 12.42 22.18 -0.89
CA LEU A 410 12.94 23.15 -1.86
C LEU A 410 14.44 22.96 -2.10
N GLY A 411 14.85 22.78 -3.36
CA GLY A 411 16.25 22.73 -3.80
C GLY A 411 16.60 23.90 -4.72
N ASP A 412 17.73 23.85 -5.43
CA ASP A 412 18.10 24.93 -6.36
C ASP A 412 17.09 25.03 -7.52
N LYS A 413 16.91 23.90 -8.22
CA LYS A 413 16.06 23.75 -9.42
C LYS A 413 15.00 22.66 -9.28
N THR A 414 14.73 22.25 -8.05
CA THR A 414 13.85 21.11 -7.76
C THR A 414 12.87 21.49 -6.67
N ILE A 415 11.64 20.99 -6.76
CA ILE A 415 10.66 21.05 -5.68
C ILE A 415 10.05 19.67 -5.48
N HIS A 416 10.16 19.15 -4.26
CA HIS A 416 9.27 18.11 -3.76
C HIS A 416 7.93 18.75 -3.43
N VAL A 417 6.85 18.28 -4.04
CA VAL A 417 5.48 18.72 -3.77
C VAL A 417 4.67 17.52 -3.30
N GLY A 418 4.21 17.55 -2.05
CA GLY A 418 3.25 16.59 -1.53
C GLY A 418 1.87 17.22 -1.34
N LEU A 419 0.83 16.43 -1.57
CA LEU A 419 -0.57 16.76 -1.29
C LEU A 419 -1.10 15.81 -0.24
N LEU A 420 -1.91 16.32 0.68
CA LEU A 420 -2.58 15.54 1.73
C LEU A 420 -1.58 14.66 2.50
N SER A 421 -0.43 15.24 2.84
CA SER A 421 0.64 14.56 3.55
C SER A 421 0.17 13.90 4.84
N PRO A 422 0.49 12.62 5.11
CA PRO A 422 0.25 12.00 6.41
C PRO A 422 0.91 12.73 7.60
N LYS A 423 1.90 13.60 7.34
CA LYS A 423 2.56 14.41 8.39
C LYS A 423 2.09 15.87 8.39
N GLY A 424 1.05 16.18 7.62
CA GLY A 424 0.52 17.53 7.46
C GLY A 424 1.43 18.47 6.68
N HIS A 425 1.04 19.74 6.68
CA HIS A 425 1.81 20.82 6.06
C HIS A 425 3.23 20.93 6.63
N ARG A 426 4.22 21.05 5.74
CA ARG A 426 5.62 21.29 6.13
C ARG A 426 6.40 21.93 4.98
N ILE A 427 7.41 22.73 5.32
CA ILE A 427 8.37 23.28 4.35
C ILE A 427 9.78 22.97 4.87
N TRP A 428 10.65 22.42 4.02
CA TRP A 428 12.06 22.20 4.32
C TRP A 428 12.93 22.55 3.12
N HIS A 429 14.22 22.73 3.37
CA HIS A 429 15.20 23.12 2.35
C HIS A 429 16.26 22.03 2.20
N TYR A 430 16.64 21.71 0.97
CA TYR A 430 17.81 20.91 0.65
C TYR A 430 19.08 21.76 0.75
N ASN A 431 20.24 21.11 0.81
CA ASN A 431 21.53 21.79 0.98
C ASN A 431 21.88 22.74 -0.18
N ASP A 432 21.34 22.49 -1.37
CA ASP A 432 21.51 23.29 -2.58
C ASP A 432 20.46 24.39 -2.73
N TYR A 433 19.52 24.55 -1.77
CA TYR A 433 18.47 25.56 -1.86
C TYR A 433 19.01 26.97 -2.03
N VAL A 434 18.46 27.67 -3.02
CA VAL A 434 18.74 29.09 -3.27
C VAL A 434 17.43 29.87 -3.06
N PRO A 435 17.35 30.78 -2.07
CA PRO A 435 16.15 31.58 -1.81
C PRO A 435 15.62 32.32 -3.04
#